data_AF-A0A202DTV3-F1
#
_entry.id   AF-A0A202DTV3-F1
#
_cell.length_a   1.000
_cell.length_b   1.000
_cell.length_c   1.000
_cell.angle_alpha   90.00
_cell.angle_beta   90.00
_cell.angle_gamma   90.00
#
_symmetry.space_group_name_H-M   'P 1'
#
loop_
_entity.id
_entity.type
_entity.pdbx_description
1 polymer ?
#
loop_
_entity_poly.entity_id
_entity_poly.type
_entity_poly.pdbx_seq_one_letter_code
_entity_poly.pdbx_strand_id
1 'polypeptide(L)'
;MLFKPRTFHPVQYILIALAVTIATIIKVHVPIIGSGRPGLIYYSIVVIASLYGDYLAGILAIILCGLGLNYVVPPVGFNLDSATVLKAISFWAEGAFIYWLAWHTRRVQMINDSLHKSVEEIREVIGQVKNKNSTEENKAGKMHSRKAKAQK
;
A
#
# COMPACT_ATOMS: atom_id res chain seq x y z
N MET A 1 -16.81 -7.39 -5.94
CA MET A 1 -15.37 -7.21 -5.68
C MET A 1 -14.99 -8.07 -4.47
N LEU A 2 -14.41 -9.24 -4.69
CA LEU A 2 -13.87 -10.06 -3.60
C LEU A 2 -12.57 -9.42 -3.11
N PHE A 3 -12.62 -8.70 -2.00
CA PHE A 3 -11.41 -8.42 -1.23
C PHE A 3 -10.88 -9.78 -0.77
N LYS A 4 -9.85 -10.30 -1.45
CA LYS A 4 -9.09 -11.43 -0.92
C LYS A 4 -8.65 -11.02 0.48
N PRO A 5 -9.08 -11.69 1.55
CA PRO A 5 -8.71 -11.32 2.91
C PRO A 5 -7.18 -11.35 2.95
N ARG A 6 -6.56 -10.19 3.21
CA ARG A 6 -5.12 -10.14 3.36
C ARG A 6 -4.77 -11.02 4.55
N THR A 7 -3.89 -11.98 4.30
CA THR A 7 -3.42 -12.92 5.31
C THR A 7 -2.73 -12.13 6.41
N PHE A 8 -3.20 -12.30 7.64
CA PHE A 8 -2.60 -11.68 8.80
C PHE A 8 -1.12 -12.09 8.88
N HIS A 9 -0.20 -11.17 8.61
CA HIS A 9 1.23 -11.43 8.69
C HIS A 9 1.75 -11.01 10.07
N PRO A 10 1.84 -11.92 11.06
CA PRO A 10 2.21 -11.58 12.44
C PRO A 10 3.57 -10.87 12.53
N VAL A 11 4.49 -11.18 11.61
CA VAL A 11 5.82 -10.55 11.51
C VAL A 11 5.72 -9.03 11.36
N GLN A 12 4.78 -8.52 10.56
CA GLN A 12 4.64 -7.07 10.34
C GLN A 12 4.24 -6.34 11.63
N TYR A 13 3.32 -6.93 12.40
CA TYR A 13 2.86 -6.37 13.67
C TYR A 13 3.98 -6.35 14.71
N ILE A 14 4.77 -7.42 14.78
CA ILE A 14 5.94 -7.51 15.65
C ILE A 14 6.96 -6.43 15.29
N LEU A 15 7.25 -6.25 13.99
CA LEU A 15 8.19 -5.23 13.52
C LEU A 15 7.71 -3.80 13.85
N ILE A 16 6.42 -3.52 13.71
CA ILE A 16 5.83 -2.22 14.09
C ILE A 16 5.97 -1.99 15.59
N ALA A 17 5.57 -2.97 16.42
CA ALA A 17 5.69 -2.88 17.86
C ALA A 17 7.15 -2.64 18.30
N LEU A 18 8.10 -3.35 17.67
CA LEU A 18 9.52 -3.23 17.93
C LEU A 18 10.05 -1.84 17.50
N ALA A 19 9.65 -1.34 16.34
CA ALA A 19 10.02 0.00 15.87
C ALA A 19 9.49 1.10 16.80
N VAL A 20 8.23 1.00 17.24
CA VAL A 20 7.65 1.95 18.20
C VAL A 20 8.37 1.89 19.55
N THR A 21 8.72 0.68 20.01
CA THR A 21 9.46 0.49 21.25
C THR A 21 10.83 1.16 21.17
N ILE A 22 11.58 0.94 20.08
CA ILE A 22 12.87 1.58 19.85
C ILE A 22 12.73 3.11 19.80
N ALA A 23 11.77 3.64 19.04
CA ALA A 23 11.53 5.08 18.98
C ALA A 23 11.23 5.68 20.35
N THR A 24 10.50 4.93 21.18
CA THR A 24 10.17 5.34 22.54
C THR A 24 11.38 5.31 23.47
N ILE A 25 12.22 4.28 23.38
CA ILE A 25 13.49 4.21 24.12
C ILE A 25 14.40 5.38 23.73
N ILE A 26 14.52 5.67 22.43
CA ILE A 26 15.32 6.80 21.90
C ILE A 26 14.77 8.12 22.45
N LYS A 27 13.46 8.32 22.43
CA LYS A 27 12.83 9.54 22.99
C LYS A 27 13.16 9.72 24.47
N VAL A 28 13.14 8.65 25.25
CA VAL A 28 13.43 8.67 26.69
C VAL A 28 14.92 8.98 26.96
N HIS A 29 15.84 8.31 26.25
CA HIS A 29 17.26 8.36 26.56
C HIS A 29 18.03 9.46 25.81
N VAL A 30 17.47 9.98 24.72
CA VAL A 30 18.09 11.01 23.87
C VAL A 30 17.18 12.25 23.79
N PRO A 31 17.07 13.02 24.87
CA PRO A 31 16.17 14.17 24.96
C PRO A 31 16.51 15.29 23.95
N ILE A 32 17.74 15.33 23.43
CA ILE A 32 18.14 16.27 22.36
C ILE A 32 17.32 16.04 21.07
N ILE A 33 17.01 14.78 20.75
CA ILE A 33 16.19 14.43 19.59
C ILE A 33 14.69 14.50 19.96
N GLY A 34 14.36 14.22 21.22
CA GLY A 34 12.98 14.17 21.72
C GLY A 34 12.34 15.50 22.13
N SER A 35 13.10 16.57 22.38
CA SER A 35 12.58 17.83 22.93
C SER A 35 12.02 18.80 21.89
N GLY A 36 12.56 18.79 20.67
CA GLY A 36 12.13 19.70 19.61
C GLY A 36 10.89 19.20 18.86
N ARG A 37 10.95 17.97 18.33
CA ARG A 37 9.89 17.38 17.47
C ARG A 37 9.90 15.84 17.53
N PRO A 38 9.53 15.23 18.67
CA PRO A 38 9.52 13.76 18.80
C PRO A 38 8.56 13.11 17.79
N GLY A 39 7.53 13.85 17.34
CA GLY A 39 6.57 13.39 16.35
C GLY A 39 7.19 12.88 15.05
N LEU A 40 8.30 13.43 14.56
CA LEU A 40 8.87 13.04 13.26
C LEU A 40 9.28 11.57 13.18
N ILE A 41 9.86 11.03 14.26
CA ILE A 41 10.26 9.61 14.32
C ILE A 41 9.01 8.72 14.28
N TYR A 42 8.01 9.06 15.08
CA TYR A 42 6.74 8.32 15.11
C TYR A 42 5.98 8.42 13.79
N TYR A 43 5.94 9.60 13.15
CA TYR A 43 5.35 9.77 11.82
C TYR A 43 6.04 8.92 10.76
N SER A 44 7.37 8.84 10.80
CA SER A 44 8.13 8.01 9.86
C SER A 44 7.74 6.53 10.00
N ILE A 45 7.57 6.06 11.24
CA ILE A 45 7.08 4.68 11.51
C ILE A 45 5.66 4.50 10.98
N VAL A 46 4.75 5.45 11.22
CA VAL A 46 3.37 5.41 10.70
C VAL A 46 3.35 5.38 9.18
N VAL A 47 4.17 6.18 8.51
CA VAL A 47 4.29 6.22 7.05
C VAL A 47 4.79 4.87 6.54
N ILE A 48 5.88 4.34 7.08
CA ILE A 48 6.44 3.03 6.67
C ILE A 48 5.41 1.92 6.93
N ALA A 49 4.76 1.89 8.10
CA ALA A 49 3.73 0.91 8.41
C ALA A 49 2.53 1.01 7.46
N SER A 50 2.13 2.23 7.06
CA SER A 50 1.03 2.45 6.12
C SER A 50 1.41 2.10 4.68
N LEU A 51 2.69 2.29 4.30
CA LEU A 51 3.22 2.02 2.96
C LEU A 51 3.61 0.57 2.72
N TYR A 52 3.99 -0.17 3.75
CA TYR A 52 4.43 -1.57 3.63
C TYR A 52 3.50 -2.58 4.32
N GLY A 53 2.75 -2.16 5.34
CA GLY A 53 1.82 -3.02 6.08
C GLY A 53 0.42 -3.07 5.49
N ASP A 54 -0.44 -3.85 6.15
CA ASP A 54 -1.88 -3.89 5.89
C ASP A 54 -2.63 -2.70 6.49
N TYR A 55 -3.90 -2.55 6.10
CA TYR A 55 -4.85 -1.56 6.64
C TYR A 55 -4.78 -1.55 8.19
N LEU A 56 -4.89 -2.73 8.80
CA LEU A 56 -4.84 -2.88 10.26
C LEU A 56 -3.48 -2.55 10.86
N ALA A 57 -2.38 -2.84 10.16
CA ALA A 57 -1.03 -2.52 10.62
C ALA A 57 -0.78 -1.01 10.67
N GLY A 58 -1.29 -0.24 9.69
CA GLY A 58 -1.23 1.22 9.71
C GLY A 58 -1.99 1.82 10.90
N ILE A 59 -3.22 1.35 11.15
CA ILE A 59 -4.01 1.79 12.32
C ILE A 59 -3.31 1.44 13.62
N LEU A 60 -2.81 0.20 13.76
CA LEU A 60 -2.10 -0.20 14.96
C LEU A 60 -0.86 0.67 15.19
N ALA A 61 -0.11 1.00 14.13
CA ALA A 61 1.02 1.92 14.23
C ALA A 61 0.59 3.30 14.72
N ILE A 62 -0.50 3.89 14.20
CA ILE A 62 -1.01 5.19 14.65
C ILE A 62 -1.35 5.15 16.15
N ILE A 63 -2.04 4.10 16.59
CA ILE A 63 -2.43 3.94 18.00
C ILE A 63 -1.18 3.80 18.88
N LEU A 64 -0.29 2.87 18.56
CA LEU A 64 0.93 2.61 19.34
C LEU A 64 1.86 3.83 19.37
N CYS A 65 2.05 4.49 18.23
CA CYS A 65 2.84 5.72 18.15
C CYS A 65 2.22 6.86 18.97
N GLY A 66 0.90 7.04 18.90
CA GLY A 66 0.21 8.05 19.71
C GLY A 66 0.29 7.75 21.21
N LEU A 67 0.22 6.47 21.60
CA LEU A 67 0.42 6.06 22.98
C LEU A 67 1.86 6.30 23.45
N GLY A 68 2.86 5.89 22.66
CA GLY A 68 4.27 6.12 22.94
C GLY A 68 4.64 7.61 23.03
N LEU A 69 4.04 8.43 22.17
CA LEU A 69 4.25 9.87 22.13
C LEU A 69 3.68 10.57 23.38
N ASN A 70 2.51 10.15 23.87
CA ASN A 70 1.80 10.90 24.92
C ASN A 70 1.92 10.30 26.33
N TYR A 71 2.15 8.99 26.47
CA TYR A 71 2.01 8.30 27.77
C TYR A 71 3.30 7.68 28.34
N VAL A 72 4.37 7.49 27.55
CA VAL A 72 5.56 6.72 28.01
C VAL A 72 6.67 7.61 28.65
N VAL A 73 6.51 8.94 28.65
CA VAL A 73 7.45 9.88 29.30
C VAL A 73 6.62 10.76 30.24
N PRO A 74 7.00 10.92 31.53
CA PRO A 74 6.02 10.91 32.62
C PRO A 74 5.22 12.21 32.69
N PRO A 75 3.89 12.17 32.86
CA PRO A 75 3.25 13.15 33.69
C PRO A 75 3.30 12.60 35.12
N VAL A 76 4.05 13.29 35.97
CA VAL A 76 3.87 13.25 37.42
C VAL A 76 2.40 13.59 37.71
N GLY A 77 1.54 12.57 37.72
CA GLY A 77 0.09 12.66 37.90
C GLY A 77 -0.70 12.46 36.60
N PHE A 78 -1.85 11.76 36.69
CA PHE A 78 -2.87 11.66 35.63
C PHE A 78 -3.59 13.00 35.40
N ASN A 79 -2.85 14.10 35.25
CA ASN A 79 -3.42 15.37 34.83
C ASN A 79 -3.53 15.35 33.30
N LEU A 80 -4.72 15.04 32.81
CA LEU A 80 -5.10 15.21 31.41
C LEU A 80 -5.20 16.71 31.12
N ASP A 81 -4.06 17.33 30.87
CA ASP A 81 -4.01 18.69 30.35
C ASP A 81 -4.68 18.73 28.97
N SER A 82 -5.58 19.70 28.76
CA SER A 82 -6.31 19.87 27.50
C SER A 82 -5.35 20.06 26.31
N ALA A 83 -4.18 20.66 26.54
CA ALA A 83 -3.17 20.82 25.49
C ALA A 83 -2.53 19.48 25.08
N THR A 84 -2.36 18.54 26.02
CA THR A 84 -1.83 17.19 25.73
C THR A 84 -2.85 16.37 24.96
N VAL A 85 -4.12 16.45 25.35
CA VAL A 85 -5.22 15.79 24.63
C VAL A 85 -5.34 16.32 23.20
N LEU A 86 -5.28 17.64 23.02
CA LEU A 86 -5.34 18.25 21.69
C LEU A 86 -4.18 17.80 20.78
N LYS A 87 -2.96 17.69 21.32
CA LYS A 87 -1.79 17.15 20.60
C LYS A 87 -1.95 15.68 20.22
N ALA A 88 -2.55 14.87 21.10
CA ALA A 88 -2.83 13.47 20.79
C ALA A 88 -3.87 13.34 19.66
N ILE A 89 -4.94 14.14 19.73
CA ILE A 89 -5.98 14.18 18.69
C ILE A 89 -5.40 14.66 17.36
N SER A 90 -4.59 15.73 17.35
CA SER A 90 -3.97 16.23 16.12
C SER A 90 -3.03 15.17 15.51
N PHE A 91 -2.24 14.48 16.34
CA PHE A 91 -1.38 13.40 15.89
C PHE A 91 -2.17 12.24 15.25
N TRP A 92 -3.27 11.81 15.87
CA TRP A 92 -4.12 10.77 15.30
C TRP A 92 -4.82 11.22 14.02
N ALA A 93 -5.26 12.47 13.95
CA ALA A 93 -5.87 13.03 12.75
C ALA A 93 -4.88 13.09 11.58
N GLU A 94 -3.65 13.56 11.82
CA GLU A 94 -2.58 13.56 10.82
C GLU A 94 -2.18 12.14 10.40
N GLY A 95 -2.04 11.23 11.36
CA GLY A 95 -1.78 9.81 11.09
C GLY A 95 -2.88 9.17 10.25
N ALA A 96 -4.15 9.43 10.58
CA ALA A 96 -5.30 8.94 9.83
C ALA A 96 -5.35 9.53 8.41
N PHE A 97 -4.95 10.78 8.23
CA PHE A 97 -4.87 11.42 6.92
C PHE A 97 -3.76 10.80 6.04
N ILE A 98 -2.54 10.64 6.59
CA ILE A 98 -1.43 9.94 5.91
C ILE A 98 -1.85 8.54 5.50
N TYR A 99 -2.50 7.84 6.41
CA TYR A 99 -3.02 6.51 6.19
C TYR A 99 -4.05 6.46 5.06
N TRP A 100 -5.01 7.39 5.06
CA TRP A 100 -6.02 7.51 4.02
C TRP A 100 -5.40 7.75 2.65
N LEU A 101 -4.40 8.64 2.55
CA LEU A 101 -3.63 8.87 1.34
C LEU A 101 -2.89 7.61 0.86
N ALA A 102 -2.17 6.93 1.75
CA ALA A 102 -1.44 5.71 1.42
C ALA A 102 -2.37 4.62 0.89
N TRP A 103 -3.55 4.48 1.49
CA TRP A 103 -4.58 3.54 1.04
C TRP A 103 -5.14 3.88 -0.34
N HIS A 104 -5.42 5.16 -0.61
CA HIS A 104 -5.89 5.61 -1.92
C HIS A 104 -4.83 5.39 -3.01
N THR A 105 -3.57 5.75 -2.77
CA THR A 105 -2.47 5.55 -3.70
C THR A 105 -2.31 4.09 -4.09
N ARG A 106 -2.37 3.18 -3.11
CA ARG A 106 -2.31 1.73 -3.35
C ARG A 106 -3.49 1.21 -4.16
N ARG A 107 -4.71 1.74 -3.93
CA ARG A 107 -5.87 1.37 -4.75
C ARG A 107 -5.70 1.79 -6.20
N VAL A 108 -5.18 2.99 -6.44
CA VAL A 108 -4.92 3.48 -7.80
C VAL A 108 -3.88 2.60 -8.49
N GLN A 109 -2.80 2.21 -7.79
CA GLN A 109 -1.79 1.29 -8.33
C GLN A 109 -2.39 -0.07 -8.71
N MET A 110 -3.19 -0.69 -7.83
CA MET A 110 -3.84 -1.97 -8.13
C MET A 110 -4.76 -1.89 -9.36
N ILE A 111 -5.50 -0.79 -9.51
CA ILE A 111 -6.38 -0.58 -10.68
C ILE A 111 -5.53 -0.44 -11.95
N ASN A 112 -4.43 0.29 -11.89
CA ASN A 112 -3.54 0.47 -13.03
C ASN A 112 -2.88 -0.86 -13.46
N ASP A 113 -2.44 -1.67 -12.50
CA ASP A 113 -1.87 -3.00 -12.76
C ASP A 113 -2.90 -3.94 -13.40
N SER A 114 -4.15 -3.92 -12.90
CA SER A 114 -5.24 -4.68 -13.51
C SER A 114 -5.56 -4.20 -14.92
N LEU A 115 -5.55 -2.89 -15.16
CA LEU A 115 -5.79 -2.30 -16.48
C LEU A 115 -4.69 -2.73 -17.47
N HIS A 116 -3.42 -2.68 -17.07
CA HIS A 116 -2.30 -3.13 -17.90
C HIS A 116 -2.41 -4.61 -18.27
N LYS A 117 -2.79 -5.46 -17.32
CA LYS A 117 -3.03 -6.89 -17.60
C LYS A 117 -4.16 -7.10 -18.60
N SER A 118 -5.29 -6.41 -18.42
CA SER A 118 -6.40 -6.49 -19.37
C SER A 118 -6.03 -5.97 -20.76
N VAL A 119 -5.20 -4.93 -20.85
CA VAL A 119 -4.70 -4.42 -22.14
C VAL A 119 -3.80 -5.46 -22.83
N GLU A 120 -2.91 -6.12 -22.09
CA GLU A 120 -2.05 -7.16 -22.65
C GLU A 120 -2.86 -8.38 -23.11
N GLU A 121 -3.85 -8.82 -22.32
CA GLU A 121 -4.78 -9.89 -22.71
C GLU A 121 -5.54 -9.54 -24.00
N ILE A 122 -6.06 -8.31 -24.12
CA ILE A 122 -6.74 -7.84 -25.33
C ILE A 122 -5.78 -7.86 -26.53
N ARG A 123 -4.54 -7.42 -26.32
CA ARG A 123 -3.50 -7.40 -27.37
C ARG A 123 -3.18 -8.81 -27.87
N GLU A 124 -3.05 -9.78 -26.97
CA GLU A 124 -2.83 -11.19 -27.31
C GLU A 124 -4.00 -11.76 -28.12
N VAL A 125 -5.25 -11.49 -27.70
CA VAL A 125 -6.46 -11.92 -28.42
C VAL A 125 -6.51 -11.33 -29.83
N ILE A 126 -6.24 -10.02 -29.99
CA ILE A 126 -6.18 -9.37 -31.31
C ILE A 126 -5.08 -9.99 -32.17
N GLY A 127 -3.92 -10.29 -31.59
CA GLY A 127 -2.81 -10.96 -32.27
C GLY A 127 -3.20 -12.36 -32.79
N GLN A 128 -3.90 -13.14 -31.97
CA GLN A 128 -4.40 -14.47 -32.36
C GLN A 128 -5.43 -14.39 -33.49
N VAL A 129 -6.37 -13.44 -33.40
CA VAL A 129 -7.39 -13.23 -34.45
C VAL A 129 -6.73 -12.83 -35.78
N LYS A 130 -5.75 -11.92 -35.77
CA LYS A 130 -5.03 -11.51 -36.97
C LYS A 130 -4.28 -12.68 -37.62
N ASN A 131 -3.57 -13.50 -36.82
CA ASN A 131 -2.83 -14.65 -37.32
C ASN A 131 -3.76 -15.72 -37.93
N LYS A 132 -4.92 -15.95 -37.31
CA LYS A 132 -5.94 -16.86 -37.84
C LYS A 132 -6.45 -16.40 -39.20
N ASN A 133 -6.80 -15.12 -39.34
CA ASN A 133 -7.29 -14.55 -40.60
C ASN A 133 -6.23 -14.65 -41.72
N SER A 134 -4.96 -14.33 -41.44
CA SER A 134 -3.87 -14.47 -42.43
C SER A 134 -3.61 -15.93 -42.85
N THR A 135 -3.88 -16.88 -41.96
CA THR A 135 -3.79 -18.33 -42.28
C THR A 135 -4.93 -18.75 -43.19
N GLU A 136 -6.15 -18.24 -42.97
CA GLU A 136 -7.32 -18.51 -43.80
C GLU A 136 -7.20 -17.90 -45.20
N GLU A 137 -6.73 -16.66 -45.32
CA GLU A 137 -6.45 -16.02 -46.61
C GLU A 137 -5.41 -16.79 -47.44
N ASN A 138 -4.31 -17.22 -46.81
CA ASN A 138 -3.28 -18.03 -47.48
C ASN A 138 -3.81 -19.40 -47.95
N LYS A 139 -4.70 -20.03 -47.18
CA LYS A 139 -5.35 -21.29 -47.58
C LYS A 139 -6.30 -21.07 -48.76
N ALA A 140 -7.12 -20.03 -48.71
CA ALA A 140 -8.05 -19.69 -49.80
C ALA A 140 -7.30 -19.39 -51.11
N GLY A 141 -6.23 -18.58 -51.06
CA GLY A 141 -5.39 -18.29 -52.22
C GLY A 141 -4.75 -19.54 -52.85
N LYS A 142 -4.27 -20.48 -52.02
CA LYS A 142 -3.73 -21.77 -52.51
C LYS A 142 -4.81 -22.65 -53.17
N MET A 143 -6.03 -22.65 -52.66
CA MET A 143 -7.13 -23.40 -53.28
C MET A 143 -7.51 -22.84 -54.65
N HIS A 144 -7.60 -21.51 -54.79
CA HIS A 144 -7.88 -20.87 -56.08
C HIS A 144 -6.78 -21.14 -57.11
N SER A 145 -5.51 -21.07 -56.71
CA SER A 145 -4.37 -21.41 -57.58
C SER A 145 -4.41 -22.86 -58.08
N ARG A 146 -4.81 -23.82 -57.22
CA ARG A 146 -4.96 -25.23 -57.61
C ARG A 146 -6.10 -25.45 -58.61
N LYS A 147 -7.26 -24.81 -58.40
CA LYS A 147 -8.39 -24.91 -59.33
C LYS A 147 -8.05 -24.36 -60.72
N ALA A 148 -7.31 -23.25 -60.78
CA ALA A 148 -6.87 -22.66 -62.05
C ALA A 148 -5.88 -23.57 -62.81
N LYS A 149 -5.02 -24.32 -62.11
CA LYS A 149 -4.12 -25.30 -62.75
C LYS A 149 -4.83 -26.55 -63.25
N ALA A 150 -5.93 -26.96 -62.62
CA ALA A 150 -6.69 -28.15 -63.04
C ALA A 150 -7.57 -27.94 -64.28
N GLN A 151 -7.76 -26.70 -64.73
CA GLN A 151 -8.54 -26.36 -65.92
C GLN A 151 -7.68 -26.17 -67.19
N LYS A 152 -6.35 -26.24 -67.06
CA LYS A 152 -5.40 -26.24 -68.20
C LYS A 152 -4.97 -27.65 -68.49
#